data_AF-A0A2N7JPH0-F1
#
_entry.id   AF-A0A2N7JPH0-F1
#
_cell.length_a   1.000
_cell.length_b   1.000
_cell.length_c   1.000
_cell.angle_alpha   90.00
_cell.angle_beta   90.00
_cell.angle_gamma   90.00
#
_symmetry.space_group_name_H-M   'P 1'
#
loop_
_entity.id
_entity.type
_entity.pdbx_description
1 polymer ?
#
loop_
_entity_poly.entity_id
_entity_poly.type
_entity_poly.pdbx_seq_one_letter_code
_entity_poly.pdbx_strand_id
1 'polypeptide(L)'
;MNPKKALTQHTKPLRATLASEILKNLSEQIRSLRQESLDDLTHKKADLTKDFQKDVDKEIGSIQSRITNEITQFEAKRKYMDQLLEKVGLANDANVTLSQADKEEKMANDLRQKGIFLLYASVVLLVILFSGFVGIDLIADSGKTLSDLNKDIAMSRSLLPIVLLLIGFAIFIFNTKPVESQDRKLTAYTVGVYLMMLSLPIFIIQFIEFTGTALFADIKPTNKPEPEDFVFRFMTVLLVSSPALYMLKESASHRAKENLYRQRGTQLVSISGYLSDLPPEPKAEVKQRLADNFFSFHDKKADTSNVPDFLKNMNDAVKLAKQVNAGQNPQPQESRPQQGQG
;
A
#
# COMPACT_ATOMS: atom_id res chain seq x y z
N MET A 1 41.60 -62.65 -125.81
CA MET A 1 41.82 -62.95 -124.38
C MET A 1 42.36 -61.70 -123.70
N ASN A 2 41.66 -61.15 -122.70
CA ASN A 2 41.93 -59.82 -122.14
C ASN A 2 42.67 -59.92 -120.78
N PRO A 3 43.94 -59.48 -120.67
CA PRO A 3 44.82 -59.75 -119.51
C PRO A 3 44.57 -58.86 -118.28
N LYS A 4 43.44 -58.16 -118.18
CA LYS A 4 43.09 -57.27 -117.05
C LYS A 4 42.43 -57.96 -115.84
N LYS A 5 42.20 -59.28 -115.86
CA LYS A 5 41.45 -59.99 -114.80
C LYS A 5 42.30 -60.73 -113.74
N ALA A 6 43.63 -60.78 -113.87
CA ALA A 6 44.47 -61.61 -112.99
C ALA A 6 45.13 -60.86 -111.80
N LEU A 7 45.03 -59.52 -111.71
CA LEU A 7 45.67 -58.74 -110.64
C LEU A 7 44.71 -58.29 -109.51
N THR A 8 43.47 -58.79 -109.51
CA THR A 8 42.39 -58.31 -108.63
C THR A 8 41.92 -59.31 -107.58
N GLN A 9 42.62 -60.45 -107.41
CA GLN A 9 42.24 -61.49 -106.43
C GLN A 9 43.17 -61.59 -105.21
N HIS A 10 44.39 -61.02 -105.22
CA HIS A 10 45.31 -61.08 -104.07
C HIS A 10 45.44 -59.79 -103.24
N THR A 11 44.88 -58.66 -103.66
CA THR A 11 44.96 -57.37 -102.93
C THR A 11 43.72 -57.05 -102.07
N LYS A 12 42.64 -57.81 -102.24
CA LYS A 12 41.38 -57.65 -101.51
C LYS A 12 41.46 -58.06 -100.02
N PRO A 13 42.07 -59.19 -99.63
CA PRO A 13 42.12 -59.57 -98.22
C PRO A 13 43.05 -58.67 -97.41
N LEU A 14 44.21 -58.28 -97.95
CA LEU A 14 45.18 -57.43 -97.25
C LEU A 14 44.64 -56.02 -96.94
N ARG A 15 43.86 -55.43 -97.86
CA ARG A 15 43.21 -54.13 -97.65
C ARG A 15 42.10 -54.19 -96.60
N ALA A 16 41.38 -55.31 -96.50
CA ALA A 16 40.35 -55.51 -95.49
C ALA A 16 40.96 -55.66 -94.09
N THR A 17 42.07 -56.40 -93.96
CA THR A 17 42.77 -56.55 -92.68
C THR A 17 43.36 -55.22 -92.21
N LEU A 18 44.06 -54.49 -93.09
CA LEU A 18 44.65 -53.19 -92.75
C LEU A 18 43.59 -52.14 -92.37
N ALA A 19 42.47 -52.10 -93.08
CA ALA A 19 41.35 -51.23 -92.74
C ALA A 19 40.72 -51.59 -91.38
N SER A 20 40.62 -52.88 -91.06
CA SER A 20 40.11 -53.33 -89.76
C SER A 20 41.05 -52.97 -88.60
N GLU A 21 42.35 -53.04 -88.82
CA GLU A 21 43.38 -52.68 -87.83
C GLU A 21 43.40 -51.18 -87.55
N ILE A 22 43.31 -50.36 -88.60
CA ILE A 22 43.21 -48.90 -88.50
C ILE A 22 41.92 -48.51 -87.75
N LEU A 23 40.78 -49.10 -88.11
CA LEU A 23 39.51 -48.84 -87.43
C LEU A 23 39.55 -49.24 -85.95
N LYS A 24 40.18 -50.37 -85.62
CA LYS A 24 40.33 -50.83 -84.25
C LYS A 24 41.19 -49.88 -83.42
N ASN A 25 42.35 -49.48 -83.95
CA ASN A 25 43.27 -48.57 -83.27
C ASN A 25 42.66 -47.17 -83.08
N LEU A 26 41.94 -46.67 -84.09
CA LEU A 26 41.24 -45.39 -84.01
C LEU A 26 40.06 -45.43 -83.01
N SER A 27 39.34 -46.56 -82.95
CA SER A 27 38.34 -46.83 -81.91
C SER A 27 38.95 -46.83 -80.50
N GLU A 28 40.11 -47.45 -80.33
CA GLU A 28 40.82 -47.50 -79.05
C GLU A 28 41.31 -46.11 -78.62
N GLN A 29 41.86 -45.31 -79.53
CA GLN A 29 42.22 -43.91 -79.26
C GLN A 29 41.01 -43.05 -78.91
N ILE A 30 39.89 -43.18 -79.62
CA ILE A 30 38.66 -42.45 -79.29
C ILE A 30 38.16 -42.85 -77.90
N ARG A 31 38.23 -44.14 -77.54
CA ARG A 31 37.86 -44.61 -76.20
C ARG A 31 38.78 -44.04 -75.13
N SER A 32 40.10 -44.08 -75.32
CA SER A 32 41.05 -43.56 -74.33
C SER A 32 40.91 -42.06 -74.14
N LEU A 33 40.79 -41.29 -75.22
CA LEU A 33 40.62 -39.83 -75.16
C LEU A 33 39.30 -39.44 -74.50
N ARG A 34 38.23 -40.20 -74.76
CA ARG A 34 36.92 -40.00 -74.11
C ARG A 34 36.98 -40.34 -72.63
N GLN A 35 37.67 -41.40 -72.26
CA GLN A 35 37.85 -41.82 -70.87
C GLN A 35 38.67 -40.78 -70.10
N GLU A 36 39.79 -40.33 -70.66
CA GLU A 36 40.65 -39.28 -70.08
C GLU A 36 39.89 -37.96 -69.91
N SER A 37 39.10 -37.54 -70.90
CA SER A 37 38.25 -36.34 -70.78
C SER A 37 37.16 -36.49 -69.72
N LEU A 38 36.58 -37.69 -69.55
CA LEU A 38 35.59 -37.97 -68.50
C LEU A 38 36.25 -37.97 -67.11
N ASP A 39 37.44 -38.54 -67.00
CA ASP A 39 38.22 -38.59 -65.76
C ASP A 39 38.66 -37.19 -65.34
N ASP A 40 39.14 -36.35 -66.27
CA ASP A 40 39.47 -34.94 -66.00
C ASP A 40 38.22 -34.13 -65.60
N LEU A 41 37.09 -34.32 -66.29
CA LEU A 41 35.85 -33.64 -65.95
C LEU A 41 35.31 -34.05 -64.58
N THR A 42 35.44 -35.34 -64.21
CA THR A 42 35.01 -35.83 -62.90
C THR A 42 35.93 -35.36 -61.79
N HIS A 43 37.24 -35.33 -62.00
CA HIS A 43 38.21 -34.73 -61.08
C HIS A 43 37.94 -33.24 -60.87
N LYS A 44 37.76 -32.48 -61.94
CA LYS A 44 37.50 -31.05 -61.86
C LYS A 44 36.17 -30.74 -61.17
N LYS A 45 35.14 -31.55 -61.38
CA LYS A 45 33.88 -31.46 -60.61
C LYS A 45 34.08 -31.76 -59.13
N ALA A 46 34.90 -32.75 -58.79
CA ALA A 46 35.19 -33.10 -57.41
C ALA A 46 35.94 -31.96 -56.69
N ASP A 47 36.94 -31.37 -57.34
CA ASP A 47 37.69 -30.23 -56.80
C ASP A 47 36.81 -29.00 -56.62
N LEU A 48 35.97 -28.68 -57.60
CA LEU A 48 35.06 -27.53 -57.53
C LEU A 48 34.00 -27.72 -56.43
N THR A 49 33.53 -28.95 -56.20
CA THR A 49 32.63 -29.29 -55.09
C THR A 49 33.34 -29.16 -53.75
N LYS A 50 34.61 -29.56 -53.67
CA LYS A 50 35.42 -29.47 -52.45
C LYS A 50 35.72 -28.00 -52.09
N ASP A 51 36.06 -27.17 -53.05
CA ASP A 51 36.29 -25.74 -52.85
C ASP A 51 35.00 -25.02 -52.45
N PHE A 52 33.89 -25.33 -53.12
CA PHE A 52 32.58 -24.79 -52.74
C PHE A 52 32.19 -25.22 -51.32
N GLN A 53 32.35 -26.49 -50.96
CA GLN A 53 32.07 -26.98 -49.62
C GLN A 53 32.93 -26.26 -48.57
N LYS A 54 34.21 -26.02 -48.87
CA LYS A 54 35.13 -25.31 -47.99
C LYS A 54 34.73 -23.85 -47.78
N ASP A 55 34.29 -23.16 -48.83
CA ASP A 55 33.82 -21.77 -48.73
C ASP A 55 32.49 -21.69 -47.95
N VAL A 56 31.55 -22.61 -48.20
CA VAL A 56 30.30 -22.72 -47.45
C VAL A 56 30.57 -23.01 -45.97
N ASP A 57 31.45 -23.95 -45.65
CA ASP A 57 31.80 -24.29 -44.27
C ASP A 57 32.47 -23.10 -43.55
N LYS A 58 33.28 -22.33 -44.27
CA LYS A 58 33.92 -21.10 -43.75
C LYS A 58 32.89 -20.01 -43.46
N GLU A 59 31.95 -19.76 -44.36
CA GLU A 59 30.88 -18.77 -44.14
C GLU A 59 29.97 -19.20 -42.98
N ILE A 60 29.54 -20.46 -42.95
CA ILE A 60 28.74 -21.04 -41.86
C ILE A 60 29.48 -20.88 -40.52
N GLY A 61 30.78 -21.18 -40.48
CA GLY A 61 31.61 -20.98 -39.29
C GLY A 61 31.65 -19.52 -38.82
N SER A 62 31.77 -18.56 -39.75
CA SER A 62 31.76 -17.14 -39.43
C SER A 62 30.40 -16.66 -38.89
N ILE A 63 29.30 -17.16 -39.47
CA ILE A 63 27.93 -16.87 -39.04
C ILE A 63 27.69 -17.43 -37.64
N GLN A 64 28.08 -18.69 -37.40
CA GLN A 64 27.95 -19.33 -36.10
C GLN A 64 28.72 -18.56 -35.02
N SER A 65 29.94 -18.11 -35.32
CA SER A 65 30.72 -17.28 -34.39
C SER A 65 30.04 -15.95 -34.07
N ARG A 66 29.47 -15.27 -35.07
CA ARG A 66 28.70 -14.03 -34.86
C ARG A 66 27.46 -14.27 -34.01
N ILE A 67 26.70 -15.33 -34.29
CA ILE A 67 25.53 -15.72 -33.50
C ILE A 67 25.92 -15.98 -32.05
N THR A 68 26.96 -16.77 -31.79
CA THR A 68 27.42 -17.05 -30.42
C THR A 68 27.87 -15.78 -29.70
N ASN A 69 28.56 -14.87 -30.38
CA ASN A 69 28.97 -13.58 -29.82
C ASN A 69 27.75 -12.70 -29.49
N GLU A 70 26.78 -12.58 -30.40
CA GLU A 70 25.56 -11.83 -30.16
C GLU A 70 24.75 -12.42 -29.00
N ILE A 71 24.56 -13.75 -28.94
CA ILE A 71 23.87 -14.43 -27.83
C ILE A 71 24.56 -14.11 -26.50
N THR A 72 25.89 -14.18 -26.46
CA THR A 72 26.65 -13.87 -25.24
C THR A 72 26.48 -12.42 -24.81
N GLN A 73 26.46 -11.47 -25.77
CA GLN A 73 26.18 -10.06 -25.48
C GLN A 73 24.73 -9.84 -25.00
N PHE A 74 23.76 -10.54 -25.58
CA PHE A 74 22.36 -10.49 -25.15
C PHE A 74 22.18 -11.04 -23.74
N GLU A 75 22.83 -12.15 -23.41
CA GLU A 75 22.80 -12.70 -22.05
C GLU A 75 23.42 -11.73 -21.02
N ALA A 76 24.54 -11.09 -21.35
CA ALA A 76 25.16 -10.09 -20.50
C ALA A 76 24.25 -8.87 -20.28
N LYS A 77 23.62 -8.35 -21.35
CA LYS A 77 22.64 -7.25 -21.27
C LYS A 77 21.42 -7.62 -20.45
N ARG A 78 20.88 -8.84 -20.63
CA ARG A 78 19.76 -9.36 -19.84
C ARG A 78 20.09 -9.38 -18.35
N LYS A 79 21.25 -9.95 -17.97
CA LYS A 79 21.71 -9.97 -16.58
C LYS A 79 21.85 -8.57 -15.99
N TYR A 80 22.37 -7.61 -16.76
CA TYR A 80 22.47 -6.21 -16.34
C TYR A 80 21.09 -5.57 -16.13
N MET A 81 20.14 -5.83 -17.03
CA MET A 81 18.77 -5.32 -16.93
C MET A 81 18.03 -5.90 -15.72
N ASP A 82 18.19 -7.20 -15.44
CA ASP A 82 17.63 -7.85 -14.26
C ASP A 82 18.16 -7.21 -12.96
N GLN A 83 19.47 -6.90 -12.90
CA GLN A 83 20.08 -6.19 -11.76
C GLN A 83 19.56 -4.76 -11.59
N LEU A 84 19.31 -4.04 -12.69
CA LEU A 84 18.73 -2.70 -12.64
C LEU A 84 17.28 -2.73 -12.17
N LEU A 85 16.46 -3.65 -12.69
CA LEU A 85 15.06 -3.79 -12.28
C LEU A 85 14.96 -4.19 -10.81
N GLU A 86 15.85 -5.03 -10.30
CA GLU A 86 15.92 -5.35 -8.87
C GLU A 86 16.22 -4.09 -8.02
N LYS A 87 17.22 -3.29 -8.41
CA LYS A 87 17.57 -2.05 -7.69
C LYS A 87 16.46 -1.00 -7.76
N VAL A 88 15.87 -0.81 -8.94
CA VAL A 88 14.79 0.16 -9.15
C VAL A 88 13.52 -0.28 -8.43
N GLY A 89 13.20 -1.57 -8.43
CA GLY A 89 12.07 -2.13 -7.69
C GLY A 89 12.20 -1.85 -6.19
N LEU A 90 13.34 -2.19 -5.59
CA LEU A 90 13.60 -1.92 -4.17
C LEU A 90 13.57 -0.42 -3.83
N ALA A 91 14.18 0.43 -4.66
CA ALA A 91 14.18 1.87 -4.45
C ALA A 91 12.77 2.47 -4.58
N ASN A 92 11.98 1.98 -5.54
CA ASN A 92 10.60 2.43 -5.74
C ASN A 92 9.70 2.00 -4.57
N ASP A 93 9.81 0.76 -4.11
CA ASP A 93 9.05 0.27 -2.94
C ASP A 93 9.44 1.03 -1.67
N ALA A 94 10.72 1.33 -1.50
CA ALA A 94 11.20 2.19 -0.42
C ALA A 94 10.61 3.61 -0.50
N ASN A 95 10.54 4.20 -1.71
CA ASN A 95 9.97 5.53 -1.90
C ASN A 95 8.46 5.56 -1.64
N VAL A 96 7.72 4.54 -2.10
CA VAL A 96 6.28 4.43 -1.83
C VAL A 96 6.01 4.31 -0.33
N THR A 97 6.79 3.49 0.38
CA THR A 97 6.65 3.33 1.84
C THR A 97 7.03 4.60 2.61
N LEU A 98 8.09 5.32 2.21
CA LEU A 98 8.44 6.62 2.79
C LEU A 98 7.36 7.68 2.51
N SER A 99 6.86 7.76 1.28
CA SER A 99 5.77 8.67 0.93
C SER A 99 4.49 8.37 1.72
N GLN A 100 4.21 7.09 1.98
CA GLN A 100 3.11 6.71 2.86
C GLN A 100 3.37 7.16 4.30
N ALA A 101 4.59 7.01 4.82
CA ALA A 101 4.94 7.52 6.13
C ALA A 101 4.68 9.04 6.24
N ASP A 102 5.07 9.83 5.25
CA ASP A 102 4.86 11.29 5.26
C ASP A 102 3.37 11.66 5.24
N LYS A 103 2.53 10.86 4.56
CA LYS A 103 1.07 11.03 4.59
C LYS A 103 0.50 10.76 5.99
N GLU A 104 0.95 9.68 6.63
CA GLU A 104 0.55 9.33 8.00
C GLU A 104 1.02 10.39 9.01
N GLU A 105 2.24 10.93 8.85
CA GLU A 105 2.77 12.04 9.67
C GLU A 105 1.87 13.27 9.59
N LYS A 106 1.51 13.68 8.37
CA LYS A 106 0.64 14.84 8.13
C LYS A 106 -0.74 14.63 8.75
N MET A 107 -1.34 13.46 8.57
CA MET A 107 -2.64 13.12 9.14
C MET A 107 -2.58 13.11 10.68
N ALA A 108 -1.54 12.55 11.26
CA ALA A 108 -1.33 12.57 12.70
C ALA A 108 -1.23 13.99 13.27
N ASN A 109 -0.49 14.87 12.61
CA ASN A 109 -0.32 16.26 13.06
C ASN A 109 -1.62 17.07 12.94
N ASP A 110 -2.37 16.89 11.85
CA ASP A 110 -3.69 17.52 11.66
C ASP A 110 -4.69 17.08 12.75
N LEU A 111 -4.80 15.77 12.99
CA LEU A 111 -5.66 15.23 14.06
C LEU A 111 -5.23 15.72 15.44
N ARG A 112 -3.92 15.81 15.71
CA ARG A 112 -3.40 16.31 16.99
C ARG A 112 -3.78 17.77 17.20
N GLN A 113 -3.60 18.61 16.18
CA GLN A 113 -3.91 20.04 16.28
C GLN A 113 -5.41 20.27 16.51
N LYS A 114 -6.27 19.57 15.76
CA LYS A 114 -7.73 19.61 15.94
C LYS A 114 -8.15 19.09 17.32
N GLY A 115 -7.56 17.98 17.77
CA GLY A 115 -7.80 17.40 19.09
C GLY A 115 -7.41 18.36 20.24
N ILE A 116 -6.24 19.00 20.16
CA ILE A 116 -5.78 19.99 21.15
C ILE A 116 -6.72 21.20 21.16
N PHE A 117 -7.08 21.73 19.99
CA PHE A 117 -7.99 22.86 19.89
C PHE A 117 -9.35 22.55 20.54
N LEU A 118 -9.93 21.38 20.22
CA LEU A 118 -11.21 20.96 20.78
C LEU A 118 -11.12 20.69 22.30
N LEU A 119 -9.98 20.18 22.77
CA LEU A 119 -9.71 20.02 24.21
C LEU A 119 -9.71 21.38 24.92
N TYR A 120 -9.00 22.38 24.39
CA TYR A 120 -9.01 23.74 24.95
C TYR A 120 -10.42 24.34 24.95
N ALA A 121 -11.18 24.17 23.86
CA ALA A 121 -12.57 24.61 23.80
C ALA A 121 -13.42 23.96 24.90
N SER A 122 -13.22 22.66 25.18
CA SER A 122 -13.93 21.96 26.27
C SER A 122 -13.56 22.48 27.67
N VAL A 123 -12.29 22.87 27.87
CA VAL A 123 -11.84 23.47 29.14
C VAL A 123 -12.45 24.86 29.33
N VAL A 124 -12.48 25.69 28.28
CA VAL A 124 -13.13 27.01 28.32
C VAL A 124 -14.63 26.84 28.57
N LEU A 125 -15.28 25.86 27.91
CA LEU A 125 -16.68 25.53 28.14
C LEU A 125 -16.93 25.11 29.59
N LEU A 126 -16.05 24.31 30.19
CA LEU A 126 -16.12 23.93 31.60
C LEU A 126 -16.05 25.17 32.49
N VAL A 127 -15.10 26.09 32.27
CA VAL A 127 -15.01 27.32 33.08
C VAL A 127 -16.28 28.16 32.97
N ILE A 128 -16.84 28.31 31.77
CA ILE A 128 -18.09 29.05 31.56
C ILE A 128 -19.26 28.37 32.28
N LEU A 129 -19.44 27.05 32.10
CA LEU A 129 -20.54 26.29 32.69
C LEU A 129 -20.47 26.22 34.22
N PHE A 130 -19.27 26.25 34.80
CA PHE A 130 -19.07 26.16 36.25
C PHE A 130 -18.73 27.51 36.91
N SER A 131 -18.69 28.61 36.15
CA SER A 131 -18.39 29.96 36.67
C SER A 131 -19.25 30.34 37.89
N GLY A 132 -20.56 30.07 37.83
CA GLY A 132 -21.50 30.30 38.94
C GLY A 132 -21.29 29.38 40.15
N PHE A 133 -20.68 28.20 39.98
CA PHE A 133 -20.32 27.32 41.10
C PHE A 133 -19.03 27.77 41.80
N VAL A 134 -18.10 28.38 41.04
CA VAL A 134 -16.82 28.87 41.56
C VAL A 134 -16.95 30.28 42.14
N GLY A 135 -18.08 30.96 41.93
CA GLY A 135 -18.29 32.35 42.34
C GLY A 135 -17.51 33.35 41.48
N ILE A 136 -17.22 32.98 40.23
CA ILE A 136 -16.56 33.87 39.26
C ILE A 136 -17.66 34.49 38.39
N ASP A 137 -18.02 35.74 38.68
CA ASP A 137 -18.98 36.52 37.88
C ASP A 137 -18.35 37.04 36.58
N LEU A 138 -18.04 36.13 35.65
CA LEU A 138 -17.42 36.46 34.36
C LEU A 138 -18.36 37.19 33.38
N ILE A 139 -19.68 37.22 33.64
CA ILE A 139 -20.71 37.70 32.69
C ILE A 139 -21.60 38.81 33.31
N ALA A 140 -21.43 39.14 34.60
CA ALA A 140 -22.43 39.93 35.34
C ALA A 140 -22.49 41.44 34.99
N ASP A 141 -21.52 42.01 34.26
CA ASP A 141 -21.45 43.47 34.07
C ASP A 141 -21.87 43.97 32.68
N SER A 142 -22.21 43.07 31.74
CA SER A 142 -22.82 43.50 30.47
C SER A 142 -24.33 43.53 30.60
N GLY A 143 -24.91 44.70 30.91
CA GLY A 143 -26.36 44.94 31.06
C GLY A 143 -27.25 44.65 29.84
N LYS A 144 -26.82 43.78 28.92
CA LYS A 144 -27.62 43.17 27.86
C LYS A 144 -27.76 41.67 28.16
N THR A 145 -28.92 41.29 28.65
CA THR A 145 -29.28 39.89 28.87
C THR A 145 -29.33 39.13 27.55
N LEU A 146 -28.64 37.98 27.47
CA LEU A 146 -28.70 37.03 26.34
C LEU A 146 -30.15 36.62 25.96
N SER A 147 -31.11 36.83 26.88
CA SER A 147 -32.55 36.73 26.65
C SER A 147 -33.06 37.59 25.47
N ASP A 148 -32.51 38.80 25.29
CA ASP A 148 -32.93 39.70 24.20
C ASP A 148 -32.42 39.22 22.84
N LEU A 149 -31.26 38.55 22.81
CA LEU A 149 -30.72 37.92 21.60
C LEU A 149 -31.50 36.66 21.21
N ASN A 150 -32.17 36.03 22.19
CA ASN A 150 -32.89 34.77 22.02
C ASN A 150 -34.34 34.97 21.51
N LYS A 151 -34.89 36.18 21.62
CA LYS A 151 -36.27 36.53 21.21
C LYS A 151 -36.41 36.66 19.68
N ASP A 152 -35.41 37.21 19.00
CA ASP A 152 -35.44 37.37 17.54
C ASP A 152 -35.19 36.05 16.77
N ILE A 153 -34.58 35.06 17.44
CA ILE A 153 -34.34 33.71 16.88
C ILE A 153 -35.56 32.78 17.09
N ALA A 154 -36.55 33.19 17.89
CA ALA A 154 -37.65 32.32 18.30
C ALA A 154 -38.67 31.99 17.19
N MET A 155 -38.79 32.82 16.14
CA MET A 155 -39.85 32.68 15.14
C MET A 155 -39.54 31.66 14.03
N SER A 156 -38.30 31.15 13.91
CA SER A 156 -37.93 30.09 12.96
C SER A 156 -37.90 28.68 13.58
N ARG A 157 -38.30 28.52 14.85
CA ARG A 157 -37.97 27.36 15.72
C ARG A 157 -38.79 26.09 15.54
N SER A 158 -39.97 26.08 14.93
CA SER A 158 -40.83 24.87 14.96
C SER A 158 -40.76 23.97 13.72
N LEU A 159 -40.28 24.47 12.57
CA LEU A 159 -40.36 23.74 11.30
C LEU A 159 -39.00 23.35 10.70
N LEU A 160 -37.96 24.15 10.95
CA LEU A 160 -36.63 23.94 10.38
C LEU A 160 -35.98 22.59 10.78
N PRO A 161 -36.02 22.15 12.06
CA PRO A 161 -35.43 20.86 12.43
C PRO A 161 -36.22 19.66 11.90
N ILE A 162 -37.55 19.77 11.77
CA ILE A 162 -38.40 18.72 11.18
C ILE A 162 -38.13 18.60 9.67
N VAL A 163 -37.99 19.73 8.97
CA VAL A 163 -37.66 19.76 7.54
C VAL A 163 -36.25 19.20 7.29
N LEU A 164 -35.26 19.54 8.11
CA LEU A 164 -33.91 18.98 8.00
C LEU A 164 -33.86 17.49 8.32
N LEU A 165 -34.66 17.01 9.28
CA LEU A 165 -34.78 15.59 9.60
C LEU A 165 -35.45 14.82 8.46
N LEU A 166 -36.50 15.37 7.84
CA LEU A 166 -37.16 14.77 6.67
C LEU A 166 -36.26 14.77 5.42
N ILE A 167 -35.46 15.82 5.20
CA ILE A 167 -34.48 15.86 4.12
C ILE A 167 -33.36 14.84 4.36
N GLY A 168 -32.85 14.74 5.59
CA GLY A 168 -31.85 13.73 5.97
C GLY A 168 -32.37 12.29 5.82
N PHE A 169 -33.62 12.04 6.20
CA PHE A 169 -34.26 10.73 6.07
C PHE A 169 -34.56 10.36 4.62
N ALA A 170 -34.96 11.33 3.78
CA ALA A 170 -35.14 11.13 2.34
C ALA A 170 -33.81 10.76 1.65
N ILE A 171 -32.72 11.48 1.96
CA ILE A 171 -31.38 11.18 1.42
C ILE A 171 -30.90 9.79 1.87
N PHE A 172 -31.22 9.38 3.11
CA PHE A 172 -30.92 8.03 3.61
C PHE A 172 -31.66 6.93 2.83
N ILE A 173 -32.98 7.07 2.61
CA ILE A 173 -33.76 6.07 1.86
C ILE A 173 -33.32 5.98 0.40
N PHE A 174 -32.96 7.09 -0.25
CA PHE A 174 -32.49 7.06 -1.64
C PHE A 174 -31.11 6.41 -1.82
N ASN A 175 -30.31 6.25 -0.75
CA ASN A 175 -28.97 5.68 -0.80
C ASN A 175 -28.86 4.18 -0.44
N THR A 176 -29.96 3.49 -0.16
CA THR A 176 -29.95 2.07 0.27
C THR A 176 -30.03 1.05 -0.87
N LYS A 177 -29.75 1.41 -2.13
CA LYS A 177 -29.63 0.39 -3.18
C LYS A 177 -28.25 -0.30 -3.10
N PRO A 178 -28.20 -1.65 -3.03
CA PRO A 178 -26.94 -2.38 -2.97
C PRO A 178 -26.25 -2.30 -4.33
N VAL A 179 -25.04 -1.76 -4.39
CA VAL A 179 -24.24 -1.69 -5.61
C VAL A 179 -22.82 -2.20 -5.36
N GLU A 180 -22.43 -3.10 -6.23
CA GLU A 180 -21.40 -4.13 -6.08
C GLU A 180 -20.09 -3.72 -6.77
N SER A 181 -19.39 -2.70 -6.25
CA SER A 181 -18.00 -2.45 -6.69
C SER A 181 -17.11 -1.78 -5.62
N GLN A 182 -15.85 -2.22 -5.58
CA GLN A 182 -14.86 -1.96 -4.53
C GLN A 182 -14.38 -0.49 -4.49
N ASP A 183 -14.45 0.24 -5.60
CA ASP A 183 -14.07 1.65 -5.68
C ASP A 183 -15.04 2.60 -4.95
N ARG A 184 -16.28 2.16 -4.69
CA ARG A 184 -17.24 2.95 -3.90
C ARG A 184 -17.17 2.74 -2.39
N LYS A 185 -16.34 1.83 -1.87
CA LYS A 185 -16.09 1.72 -0.42
C LYS A 185 -15.51 3.02 0.13
N LEU A 186 -14.68 3.71 -0.66
CA LEU A 186 -14.15 5.03 -0.32
C LEU A 186 -15.27 6.07 -0.25
N THR A 187 -16.22 6.08 -1.20
CA THR A 187 -17.38 7.00 -1.17
C THR A 187 -18.40 6.66 -0.08
N ALA A 188 -18.63 5.39 0.27
CA ALA A 188 -19.55 5.03 1.35
C ALA A 188 -18.99 5.43 2.72
N TYR A 189 -17.68 5.24 2.94
CA TYR A 189 -16.99 5.79 4.12
C TYR A 189 -17.05 7.31 4.13
N THR A 190 -16.81 7.94 2.99
CA THR A 190 -16.85 9.40 2.85
C THR A 190 -18.24 9.97 3.14
N VAL A 191 -19.31 9.35 2.63
CA VAL A 191 -20.70 9.75 2.89
C VAL A 191 -21.09 9.49 4.34
N GLY A 192 -20.68 8.37 4.94
CA GLY A 192 -20.87 8.09 6.36
C GLY A 192 -20.15 9.09 7.28
N VAL A 193 -18.93 9.48 6.92
CA VAL A 193 -18.17 10.53 7.61
C VAL A 193 -18.85 11.89 7.44
N TYR A 194 -19.31 12.25 6.24
CA TYR A 194 -20.09 13.48 6.05
C TYR A 194 -21.39 13.47 6.84
N LEU A 195 -22.10 12.34 6.92
CA LEU A 195 -23.30 12.18 7.74
C LEU A 195 -23.00 12.31 9.23
N MET A 196 -21.90 11.72 9.74
CA MET A 196 -21.47 11.93 11.13
C MET A 196 -21.05 13.39 11.38
N MET A 197 -20.35 14.01 10.42
CA MET A 197 -19.92 15.40 10.51
C MET A 197 -21.07 16.40 10.39
N LEU A 198 -22.23 15.99 9.87
CA LEU A 198 -23.45 16.81 9.78
C LEU A 198 -24.40 16.53 10.95
N SER A 199 -24.47 15.29 11.43
CA SER A 199 -25.28 14.94 12.61
C SER A 199 -24.69 15.48 13.91
N LEU A 200 -23.37 15.63 14.01
CA LEU A 200 -22.71 16.18 15.19
C LEU A 200 -23.00 17.67 15.42
N PRO A 201 -22.92 18.58 14.43
CA PRO A 201 -23.36 19.97 14.60
C PRO A 201 -24.86 20.09 14.77
N ILE A 202 -25.69 19.24 14.14
CA ILE A 202 -27.14 19.21 14.40
C ILE A 202 -27.42 18.78 15.85
N PHE A 203 -26.71 17.75 16.34
CA PHE A 203 -26.79 17.31 17.73
C PHE A 203 -26.28 18.40 18.67
N ILE A 204 -25.18 19.09 18.36
CA ILE A 204 -24.68 20.21 19.17
C ILE A 204 -25.70 21.35 19.18
N ILE A 205 -26.34 21.69 18.05
CA ILE A 205 -27.37 22.73 17.99
C ILE A 205 -28.59 22.30 18.81
N GLN A 206 -29.10 21.08 18.63
CA GLN A 206 -30.21 20.53 19.43
C GLN A 206 -29.85 20.42 20.91
N PHE A 207 -28.60 20.09 21.22
CA PHE A 207 -28.10 19.98 22.57
C PHE A 207 -27.93 21.36 23.20
N ILE A 208 -27.48 22.37 22.46
CA ILE A 208 -27.43 23.78 22.88
C ILE A 208 -28.85 24.36 23.00
N GLU A 209 -29.82 23.91 22.21
CA GLU A 209 -31.21 24.31 22.39
C GLU A 209 -31.83 23.66 23.62
N PHE A 210 -31.64 22.35 23.79
CA PHE A 210 -32.13 21.58 24.94
C PHE A 210 -31.47 22.02 26.25
N THR A 211 -30.14 22.08 26.26
CA THR A 211 -29.41 22.60 27.41
C THR A 211 -29.56 24.11 27.49
N GLY A 212 -29.21 24.90 26.49
CA GLY A 212 -29.18 26.37 26.61
C GLY A 212 -30.52 27.05 26.91
N THR A 213 -31.67 26.50 26.50
CA THR A 213 -32.98 27.05 26.94
C THR A 213 -33.30 26.70 28.40
N ALA A 214 -32.81 25.57 28.93
CA ALA A 214 -32.97 25.21 30.35
C ALA A 214 -31.79 25.71 31.24
N LEU A 215 -30.60 25.84 30.66
CA LEU A 215 -29.31 26.00 31.31
C LEU A 215 -28.81 27.44 31.28
N PHE A 216 -29.38 28.33 30.46
CA PHE A 216 -29.09 29.77 30.52
C PHE A 216 -30.34 30.62 30.78
N ALA A 217 -31.55 30.17 30.41
CA ALA A 217 -32.76 30.97 30.60
C ALA A 217 -33.37 30.86 32.01
N ASP A 218 -33.05 29.80 32.77
CA ASP A 218 -33.56 29.58 34.14
C ASP A 218 -32.46 29.39 35.18
N ILE A 219 -31.21 29.82 34.88
CA ILE A 219 -30.25 30.12 35.95
C ILE A 219 -30.78 31.38 36.65
N LYS A 220 -31.79 31.22 37.49
CA LYS A 220 -31.89 32.10 38.65
C LYS A 220 -30.55 31.96 39.37
N PRO A 221 -29.85 33.05 39.70
CA PRO A 221 -28.72 33.01 40.61
C PRO A 221 -29.27 32.59 41.98
N THR A 222 -29.60 31.32 42.12
CA THR A 222 -29.92 30.72 43.40
C THR A 222 -28.58 30.39 44.02
N ASN A 223 -28.35 30.86 45.24
CA ASN A 223 -27.10 30.64 45.97
C ASN A 223 -26.86 29.16 46.34
N LYS A 224 -27.62 28.22 45.77
CA LYS A 224 -27.56 26.78 46.01
C LYS A 224 -27.83 26.04 44.69
N PRO A 225 -26.77 25.68 43.94
CA PRO A 225 -26.95 24.85 42.76
C PRO A 225 -27.45 23.47 43.16
N GLU A 226 -28.46 22.96 42.46
CA GLU A 226 -28.95 21.61 42.70
C GLU A 226 -27.95 20.58 42.15
N PRO A 227 -27.81 19.40 42.80
CA PRO A 227 -26.92 18.35 42.32
C PRO A 227 -27.21 17.90 40.88
N GLU A 228 -28.46 18.01 40.44
CA GLU A 228 -28.89 17.64 39.09
C GLU A 228 -28.23 18.54 38.02
N ASP A 229 -28.23 19.85 38.22
CA ASP A 229 -27.60 20.83 37.33
C ASP A 229 -26.09 20.58 37.18
N PHE A 230 -25.44 20.22 38.28
CA PHE A 230 -24.02 19.86 38.28
C PHE A 230 -23.77 18.64 37.38
N VAL A 231 -24.56 17.56 37.55
CA VAL A 231 -24.41 16.33 36.77
C VAL A 231 -24.67 16.58 35.28
N PHE A 232 -25.70 17.36 34.93
CA PHE A 232 -25.97 17.70 33.53
C PHE A 232 -24.85 18.52 32.89
N ARG A 233 -24.32 19.53 33.58
CA ARG A 233 -23.16 20.33 33.11
C ARG A 233 -21.91 19.47 32.95
N PHE A 234 -21.67 18.57 33.89
CA PHE A 234 -20.52 17.66 33.83
C PHE A 234 -20.63 16.67 32.65
N MET A 235 -21.79 16.05 32.46
CA MET A 235 -22.02 15.13 31.33
C MET A 235 -21.92 15.84 29.97
N THR A 236 -22.34 17.11 29.91
CA THR A 236 -22.15 17.96 28.73
C THR A 236 -20.67 18.11 28.38
N VAL A 237 -19.84 18.47 29.35
CA VAL A 237 -18.39 18.64 29.14
C VAL A 237 -17.76 17.31 28.71
N LEU A 238 -18.14 16.20 29.35
CA LEU A 238 -17.65 14.88 28.95
C LEU A 238 -18.00 14.55 27.50
N LEU A 239 -19.25 14.79 27.10
CA LEU A 239 -19.70 14.54 25.74
C LEU A 239 -18.93 15.38 24.71
N VAL A 240 -18.71 16.67 24.98
CA VAL A 240 -17.95 17.57 24.11
C VAL A 240 -16.45 17.20 24.08
N SER A 241 -15.89 16.70 25.19
CA SER A 241 -14.48 16.29 25.27
C SER A 241 -14.18 14.94 24.59
N SER A 242 -15.19 14.07 24.42
CA SER A 242 -15.01 12.72 23.87
C SER A 242 -14.43 12.71 22.44
N PRO A 243 -14.94 13.51 21.47
CA PRO A 243 -14.32 13.60 20.15
C PRO A 243 -12.88 14.14 20.18
N ALA A 244 -12.55 15.03 21.12
CA ALA A 244 -11.20 15.56 21.27
C ALA A 244 -10.22 14.45 21.68
N LEU A 245 -10.59 13.66 22.68
CA LEU A 245 -9.81 12.50 23.13
C LEU A 245 -9.66 11.44 22.03
N TYR A 246 -10.74 11.19 21.27
CA TYR A 246 -10.69 10.29 20.12
C TYR A 246 -9.69 10.76 19.06
N MET A 247 -9.71 12.04 18.67
CA MET A 247 -8.76 12.59 17.70
C MET A 247 -7.30 12.48 18.16
N LEU A 248 -7.05 12.71 19.46
CA LEU A 248 -5.71 12.54 20.04
C LEU A 248 -5.25 11.08 20.03
N LYS A 249 -6.17 10.15 20.32
CA LYS A 249 -5.90 8.70 20.25
C LYS A 249 -5.61 8.24 18.82
N GLU A 250 -6.43 8.66 17.86
CA GLU A 250 -6.23 8.30 16.46
C GLU A 250 -4.95 8.94 15.90
N SER A 251 -4.62 10.17 16.31
CA SER A 251 -3.32 10.79 16.00
C SER A 251 -2.14 9.93 16.46
N ALA A 252 -2.18 9.40 17.69
CA ALA A 252 -1.13 8.50 18.18
C ALA A 252 -1.03 7.19 17.39
N SER A 253 -2.17 6.64 16.96
CA SER A 253 -2.24 5.48 16.06
C SER A 253 -1.55 5.77 14.73
N HIS A 254 -1.82 6.93 14.11
CA HIS A 254 -1.16 7.35 12.86
C HIS A 254 0.36 7.55 13.04
N ARG A 255 0.84 8.10 14.17
CA ARG A 255 2.28 8.20 14.46
C ARG A 255 2.96 6.83 14.58
N ALA A 256 2.27 5.86 15.18
CA ALA A 256 2.81 4.50 15.25
C ALA A 256 2.96 3.88 13.86
N LYS A 257 1.97 4.10 12.97
CA LYS A 257 2.01 3.66 11.57
C LYS A 257 3.10 4.39 10.78
N GLU A 258 3.23 5.70 10.93
CA GLU A 258 4.30 6.51 10.36
C GLU A 258 5.67 5.94 10.72
N ASN A 259 5.95 5.74 12.01
CA ASN A 259 7.22 5.20 12.48
C ASN A 259 7.50 3.83 11.86
N LEU A 260 6.49 2.97 11.77
CA LEU A 260 6.62 1.66 11.14
C LEU A 260 6.95 1.76 9.64
N TYR A 261 6.24 2.61 8.90
CA TYR A 261 6.48 2.80 7.46
C TYR A 261 7.85 3.45 7.21
N ARG A 262 8.26 4.41 8.04
CA ARG A 262 9.57 5.06 7.92
C ARG A 262 10.72 4.11 8.26
N GLN A 263 10.55 3.24 9.27
CA GLN A 263 11.50 2.16 9.56
C GLN A 263 11.62 1.20 8.38
N ARG A 264 10.49 0.73 7.82
CA ARG A 264 10.49 -0.18 6.66
C ARG A 264 11.10 0.45 5.42
N GLY A 265 10.73 1.69 5.11
CA GLY A 265 11.30 2.42 3.97
C GLY A 265 12.81 2.58 4.11
N THR A 266 13.30 2.99 5.29
CA THR A 266 14.74 3.11 5.56
C THR A 266 15.46 1.76 5.45
N GLN A 267 14.86 0.69 5.98
CA GLN A 267 15.41 -0.64 5.86
C GLN A 267 15.48 -1.06 4.37
N LEU A 268 14.42 -0.86 3.58
CA LEU A 268 14.40 -1.16 2.14
C LEU A 268 15.51 -0.45 1.37
N VAL A 269 15.73 0.85 1.64
CA VAL A 269 16.85 1.59 1.03
C VAL A 269 18.19 0.95 1.40
N SER A 270 18.38 0.61 2.68
CA SER A 270 19.66 0.11 3.20
C SER A 270 20.00 -1.32 2.76
N ILE A 271 19.01 -2.18 2.49
CA ILE A 271 19.21 -3.59 2.10
C ILE A 271 20.09 -3.70 0.87
N SER A 272 19.89 -2.84 -0.12
CA SER A 272 20.64 -2.88 -1.36
C SER A 272 22.15 -2.70 -1.15
N GLY A 273 22.53 -1.83 -0.20
CA GLY A 273 23.93 -1.59 0.20
C GLY A 273 24.51 -2.77 0.97
N TYR A 274 23.78 -3.31 1.97
CA TYR A 274 24.27 -4.48 2.71
C TYR A 274 24.40 -5.73 1.82
N LEU A 275 23.48 -5.94 0.88
CA LEU A 275 23.51 -7.07 -0.05
C LEU A 275 24.58 -6.94 -1.13
N SER A 276 25.13 -5.74 -1.41
CA SER A 276 26.23 -5.60 -2.37
C SER A 276 27.58 -6.03 -1.80
N ASP A 277 27.74 -5.99 -0.48
CA ASP A 277 29.00 -6.34 0.19
C ASP A 277 29.08 -7.84 0.56
N LEU A 278 27.96 -8.56 0.51
CA LEU A 278 27.88 -9.98 0.84
C LEU A 278 28.35 -10.88 -0.33
N PRO A 279 29.16 -11.92 -0.06
CA PRO A 279 29.49 -12.92 -1.06
C PRO A 279 28.25 -13.69 -1.52
N PRO A 280 28.28 -14.33 -2.70
CA PRO A 280 27.09 -14.92 -3.32
C PRO A 280 26.47 -16.07 -2.51
N GLU A 281 27.25 -16.82 -1.73
CA GLU A 281 26.76 -17.95 -0.90
C GLU A 281 25.72 -17.53 0.16
N PRO A 282 26.02 -16.63 1.11
CA PRO A 282 25.06 -16.23 2.15
C PRO A 282 23.96 -15.28 1.64
N LYS A 283 24.11 -14.69 0.46
CA LYS A 283 23.20 -13.66 -0.05
C LYS A 283 21.77 -14.16 -0.22
N ALA A 284 21.58 -15.40 -0.66
CA ALA A 284 20.26 -16.00 -0.84
C ALA A 284 19.55 -16.23 0.51
N GLU A 285 20.26 -16.75 1.50
CA GLU A 285 19.72 -16.98 2.85
C GLU A 285 19.34 -15.67 3.54
N VAL A 286 20.20 -14.64 3.45
CA VAL A 286 19.92 -13.32 4.01
C VAL A 286 18.68 -12.70 3.35
N LYS A 287 18.55 -12.81 2.01
CA LYS A 287 17.35 -12.36 1.30
C LYS A 287 16.08 -13.06 1.79
N GLN A 288 16.13 -14.38 2.02
CA GLN A 288 14.98 -15.14 2.50
C GLN A 288 14.57 -14.71 3.92
N ARG A 289 15.54 -14.62 4.85
CA ARG A 289 15.27 -14.15 6.22
C ARG A 289 14.73 -12.72 6.25
N LEU A 290 15.20 -11.87 5.34
CA LEU A 290 14.67 -10.51 5.19
C LEU A 290 13.24 -10.52 4.69
N ALA A 291 12.92 -11.31 3.66
CA ALA A 291 11.56 -11.46 3.17
C ALA A 291 10.62 -11.93 4.29
N ASP A 292 11.03 -12.94 5.07
CA ASP A 292 10.21 -13.46 6.17
C ASP A 292 9.95 -12.39 7.25
N ASN A 293 10.93 -11.57 7.60
CA ASN A 293 10.76 -10.48 8.56
C ASN A 293 9.95 -9.30 8.01
N PHE A 294 10.04 -9.01 6.71
CA PHE A 294 9.33 -7.90 6.08
C PHE A 294 7.85 -8.20 5.82
N PHE A 295 7.56 -9.42 5.36
CA PHE A 295 6.21 -9.84 4.98
C PHE A 295 5.44 -10.50 6.12
N SER A 296 6.08 -10.84 7.24
CA SER A 296 5.35 -11.21 8.45
C SER A 296 4.65 -9.99 9.04
N PHE A 297 3.32 -10.00 9.00
CA PHE A 297 2.45 -8.98 9.58
C PHE A 297 2.64 -8.90 11.10
N HIS A 298 3.62 -8.11 11.55
CA HIS A 298 3.79 -7.79 12.96
C HIS A 298 2.80 -6.68 13.35
N ASP A 299 1.58 -7.07 13.73
CA ASP A 299 0.57 -6.19 14.36
C ASP A 299 1.00 -5.83 15.80
N LYS A 300 2.15 -5.17 15.95
CA LYS A 300 2.47 -4.51 17.21
C LYS A 300 1.46 -3.36 17.38
N LYS A 301 0.42 -3.60 18.19
CA LYS A 301 -0.56 -2.59 18.59
C LYS A 301 0.18 -1.31 19.00
N ALA A 302 -0.28 -0.17 18.50
CA ALA A 302 0.31 1.13 18.78
C ALA A 302 0.45 1.35 20.30
N ASP A 303 1.61 1.85 20.73
CA ASP A 303 1.82 2.23 22.13
C ASP A 303 1.01 3.50 22.43
N THR A 304 -0.20 3.32 22.96
CA THR A 304 -1.09 4.42 23.34
C THR A 304 -0.87 4.87 24.80
N SER A 305 0.23 4.47 25.45
CA SER A 305 0.48 4.79 26.86
C SER A 305 0.55 6.30 27.16
N ASN A 306 0.97 7.11 26.19
CA ASN A 306 1.04 8.57 26.31
C ASN A 306 -0.30 9.29 26.05
N VAL A 307 -1.35 8.57 25.65
CA VAL A 307 -2.71 9.14 25.50
C VAL A 307 -3.49 8.83 26.78
N PRO A 308 -4.11 9.82 27.44
CA PRO A 308 -4.91 9.59 28.63
C PRO A 308 -6.00 8.53 28.36
N ASP A 309 -5.87 7.36 28.97
CA ASP A 309 -6.91 6.33 28.91
C ASP A 309 -7.96 6.64 29.97
N PHE A 310 -8.97 7.40 29.57
CA PHE A 310 -10.04 7.85 30.46
C PHE A 310 -10.74 6.68 31.19
N LEU A 311 -10.92 5.53 30.52
CA LEU A 311 -11.56 4.36 31.13
C LEU A 311 -10.67 3.74 32.20
N LYS A 312 -9.37 3.66 31.94
CA LYS A 312 -8.39 3.18 32.92
C LYS A 312 -8.30 4.14 34.11
N ASN A 313 -8.17 5.43 33.85
CA ASN A 313 -8.10 6.46 34.89
C ASN A 313 -9.38 6.54 35.73
N MET A 314 -10.55 6.37 35.10
CA MET A 314 -11.83 6.34 35.80
C MET A 314 -11.97 5.08 36.67
N ASN A 315 -11.54 3.91 36.17
CA ASN A 315 -11.52 2.68 36.97
C ASN A 315 -10.57 2.78 38.17
N ASP A 316 -9.40 3.39 37.98
CA ASP A 316 -8.43 3.60 39.05
C ASP A 316 -8.97 4.61 40.09
N ALA A 317 -9.64 5.68 39.64
CA ALA A 317 -10.32 6.63 40.52
C ALA A 317 -11.49 5.99 41.29
N VAL A 318 -12.30 5.14 40.64
CA VAL A 318 -13.39 4.40 41.30
C VAL A 318 -12.86 3.39 42.31
N LYS A 319 -11.75 2.71 42.01
CA LYS A 319 -11.06 1.83 42.96
C LYS A 319 -10.55 2.60 44.17
N LEU A 320 -9.91 3.75 43.95
CA LEU A 320 -9.47 4.65 45.03
C LEU A 320 -10.64 5.11 45.88
N ALA A 321 -11.74 5.57 45.27
CA ALA A 321 -12.94 6.00 46.00
C ALA A 321 -13.57 4.85 46.82
N LYS A 322 -13.60 3.62 46.28
CA LYS A 322 -14.05 2.43 47.02
C LYS A 322 -13.12 2.08 48.19
N GLN A 323 -11.82 2.20 48.02
CA GLN A 323 -10.83 1.95 49.09
C GLN A 323 -10.91 3.00 50.20
N VAL A 324 -11.12 4.27 49.85
CA VAL A 324 -11.30 5.37 50.81
C VAL A 324 -12.61 5.21 51.60
N ASN A 325 -13.71 4.83 50.94
CA ASN A 325 -14.98 4.52 51.64
C ASN A 325 -14.91 3.24 52.48
N ALA A 326 -14.14 2.23 52.07
CA ALA A 326 -13.94 1.01 52.85
C ALA A 326 -13.04 1.23 54.10
N GLY A 327 -12.20 2.26 54.11
CA GLY A 327 -11.33 2.62 55.23
C GLY A 327 -11.96 3.47 56.32
N GLN A 328 -13.19 3.98 56.12
CA GLN A 328 -13.87 4.90 57.06
C GLN A 328 -14.83 4.24 58.05
N ASN A 329 -14.78 2.91 58.25
CA ASN A 329 -15.64 2.26 59.24
C ASN A 329 -14.84 1.50 60.31
N PRO A 330 -14.40 2.16 61.40
CA PRO A 330 -14.22 1.51 62.68
C PRO A 330 -15.52 1.65 63.49
N GLN A 331 -16.33 0.58 63.54
CA GLN A 331 -17.26 0.43 64.65
C GLN A 331 -16.46 0.24 65.95
N PRO A 332 -16.66 1.07 66.99
CA PRO A 332 -16.18 0.73 68.32
C PRO A 332 -17.09 -0.38 68.86
N GLN A 333 -16.56 -1.60 68.99
CA GLN A 333 -17.18 -2.62 69.82
C GLN A 333 -17.01 -2.20 71.28
N GLU A 334 -18.06 -1.58 71.81
CA GLU A 334 -18.25 -1.25 73.21
C GLU A 334 -18.27 -2.56 74.02
N SER A 335 -17.16 -2.84 74.69
CA SER A 335 -17.01 -3.95 75.62
C SER A 335 -17.68 -3.57 76.93
N ARG A 336 -18.85 -4.18 77.21
CA ARG A 336 -19.54 -4.02 78.50
C ARG A 336 -18.66 -4.55 79.64
N PRO A 337 -18.53 -3.84 80.77
CA PRO A 337 -17.90 -4.37 81.96
C PRO A 337 -18.82 -5.38 82.64
N GLN A 338 -18.27 -6.55 82.99
CA GLN A 338 -18.86 -7.41 84.01
C GLN A 338 -18.79 -6.67 85.35
N GLN A 339 -19.94 -6.21 85.84
CA GLN A 339 -20.11 -5.84 87.24
C GLN A 339 -20.10 -7.11 88.09
N GLY A 340 -19.16 -7.17 89.03
CA GLY A 340 -19.20 -8.08 90.14
C GLY A 340 -19.99 -7.52 91.32
N GLN A 341 -20.60 -8.47 92.03
CA GLN A 341 -20.90 -8.53 93.47
C GLN A 341 -22.12 -7.80 94.03
N GLY A 342 -22.91 -8.60 94.76
CA GLY A 342 -24.08 -8.22 95.57
C GLY A 342 -24.90 -9.45 95.90
#